data_AF-A0A7X8XTK7-F1
#
_entry.id   AF-A0A7X8XTK7-F1
#
_cell.length_a   1.000
_cell.length_b   1.000
_cell.length_c   1.000
_cell.angle_alpha   90.00
_cell.angle_beta   90.00
_cell.angle_gamma   90.00
#
_symmetry.space_group_name_H-M   'P 1'
#
loop_
_entity.id
_entity.type
_entity.pdbx_description
1 polymer ?
#
loop_
_entity_poly.entity_id
_entity_poly.type
_entity_poly.pdbx_seq_one_letter_code
_entity_poly.pdbx_strand_id
1 'polypeptide(L)'
;MDATRESLSLLSLRLEQLLQHHGIPDGHDQMEIARAGELPAELQHRLSSLLENMAELKGLIEAGRDARRGKSLSPAVMNAAHIMMEEVCRALEDRKVKQ
;
A
#
# COMPACT_ATOMS: atom_id res chain seq x y z
N MET A 1 6.54 -22.26 0.63
CA MET A 1 5.87 -21.02 0.18
C MET A 1 6.87 -20.24 -0.65
N ASP A 2 6.43 -19.55 -1.72
CA ASP A 2 7.29 -18.66 -2.50
C ASP A 2 7.75 -17.50 -1.59
N ALA A 3 9.06 -17.32 -1.42
CA ALA A 3 9.63 -16.29 -0.53
C ALA A 3 9.10 -14.89 -0.87
N THR A 4 8.85 -14.63 -2.16
CA THR A 4 8.29 -13.37 -2.66
C THR A 4 6.87 -13.13 -2.14
N ARG A 5 6.05 -14.20 -2.08
CA ARG A 5 4.68 -14.12 -1.56
C ARG A 5 4.66 -13.86 -0.06
N GLU A 6 5.56 -14.49 0.69
CA GLU A 6 5.67 -14.28 2.13
C GLU A 6 6.08 -12.84 2.45
N SER A 7 7.13 -12.34 1.77
CA SER A 7 7.54 -10.94 1.90
C SER A 7 6.44 -9.97 1.51
N LEU A 8 5.76 -10.19 0.38
CA LEU A 8 4.63 -9.35 -0.04
C LEU A 8 3.47 -9.38 0.98
N SER A 9 3.22 -10.53 1.60
CA SER A 9 2.19 -10.68 2.64
C SER A 9 2.50 -9.82 3.87
N LEU A 10 3.76 -9.83 4.31
CA LEU A 10 4.24 -9.03 5.44
C LEU A 10 4.24 -7.53 5.12
N LEU A 11 4.74 -7.14 3.94
CA LEU A 11 4.69 -5.76 3.46
C LEU A 11 3.25 -5.25 3.39
N SER A 12 2.30 -6.11 3.01
CA SER A 12 0.90 -5.72 2.93
C SER A 12 0.27 -5.46 4.29
N LEU A 13 0.59 -6.27 5.29
CA LEU A 13 0.18 -6.00 6.68
C LEU A 13 0.78 -4.69 7.18
N ARG A 14 2.07 -4.46 6.91
CA ARG A 14 2.78 -3.23 7.30
C ARG A 14 2.17 -1.98 6.63
N LEU A 15 1.89 -2.04 5.33
CA LEU A 15 1.25 -0.93 4.62
C LEU A 15 -0.09 -0.58 5.24
N GLU A 16 -0.95 -1.57 5.50
CA GLU A 16 -2.28 -1.34 6.08
C GLU A 16 -2.16 -0.72 7.49
N GLN A 17 -1.18 -1.13 8.30
CA GLN A 17 -0.90 -0.50 9.61
C GLN A 17 -0.40 0.93 9.49
N LEU A 18 0.48 1.22 8.53
CA LEU A 18 0.98 2.58 8.30
C LEU A 18 -0.14 3.50 7.83
N LEU A 19 -0.98 3.03 6.92
CA LEU A 19 -2.16 3.76 6.47
C LEU A 19 -3.08 4.10 7.66
N GLN A 20 -3.36 3.14 8.55
CA GLN A 20 -4.12 3.39 9.78
C GLN A 20 -3.46 4.43 10.68
N HIS A 21 -2.13 4.38 10.83
CA HIS A 21 -1.37 5.38 11.59
C HIS A 21 -1.51 6.80 11.00
N HIS A 22 -1.62 6.90 9.67
CA HIS A 22 -1.87 8.15 8.95
C HIS A 22 -3.36 8.51 8.81
N GLY A 23 -4.24 7.84 9.56
CA GLY A 23 -5.67 8.16 9.61
C GLY A 23 -6.53 7.51 8.52
N ILE A 24 -6.00 6.54 7.79
CA ILE A 24 -6.74 5.76 6.78
C ILE A 24 -7.29 4.48 7.42
N PRO A 25 -8.62 4.35 7.63
CA PRO A 25 -9.20 3.19 8.30
C PRO A 25 -8.97 1.88 7.54
N ASP A 26 -8.90 0.78 8.30
CA ASP A 26 -8.86 -0.58 7.75
C ASP A 26 -10.18 -0.96 7.07
N GLY A 27 -10.11 -1.94 6.16
CA GLY A 27 -11.16 -2.85 5.72
C GLY A 27 -12.62 -2.40 5.84
N HIS A 28 -13.27 -2.27 4.68
CA HIS A 28 -14.62 -1.77 4.40
C HIS A 28 -14.72 -0.27 4.06
N ASP A 29 -14.08 0.62 4.83
CA ASP A 29 -14.19 2.07 4.61
C ASP A 29 -13.19 2.67 3.60
N GLN A 30 -12.30 1.85 3.01
CA GLN A 30 -11.61 2.25 1.77
C GLN A 30 -12.60 2.52 0.62
N MET A 31 -13.84 2.01 0.69
CA MET A 31 -14.93 2.42 -0.21
C MET A 31 -15.38 3.87 0.00
N GLU A 32 -15.21 4.46 1.19
CA GLU A 32 -15.54 5.86 1.43
C GLU A 32 -14.44 6.81 0.94
N ILE A 33 -13.17 6.42 1.12
CA ILE A 33 -12.04 7.15 0.51
C ILE A 33 -12.16 7.15 -1.02
N ALA A 34 -12.65 6.05 -1.61
CA ALA A 34 -12.94 5.96 -3.03
C ALA A 34 -14.05 6.93 -3.51
N ARG A 35 -14.94 7.43 -2.63
CA ARG A 35 -15.93 8.45 -3.00
C ARG A 35 -15.33 9.85 -3.07
N ALA A 36 -14.21 10.09 -2.39
CA ALA A 36 -13.50 11.37 -2.43
C ALA A 36 -12.44 11.46 -3.53
N GLY A 37 -12.01 10.32 -4.10
CA GLY A 37 -11.07 10.27 -5.24
C GLY A 37 -9.62 10.68 -4.92
N GLU A 38 -9.38 11.34 -3.80
CA GLU A 38 -8.09 11.94 -3.45
C GLU A 38 -7.51 11.35 -2.16
N LEU A 39 -6.19 11.16 -2.15
CA LEU A 39 -5.43 10.87 -0.94
C LEU A 39 -5.47 12.10 -0.02
N PRO A 40 -5.48 11.94 1.31
CA PRO A 40 -5.19 13.06 2.21
C PRO A 40 -3.92 13.78 1.75
N ALA A 41 -3.92 15.12 1.75
CA ALA A 41 -2.85 15.92 1.15
C ALA A 41 -1.45 15.56 1.66
N GLU A 42 -1.32 15.17 2.93
CA GLU A 42 -0.06 14.67 3.48
C GLU A 42 0.41 13.38 2.80
N LEU A 43 -0.49 12.41 2.62
CA LEU A 43 -0.19 11.16 1.93
C LEU A 43 0.08 11.40 0.45
N GLN A 44 -0.71 12.26 -0.20
CA GLN A 44 -0.48 12.63 -1.59
C GLN A 44 0.90 13.25 -1.77
N HIS A 45 1.31 14.17 -0.90
CA HIS A 45 2.63 14.77 -0.97
C HIS A 45 3.75 13.73 -0.81
N ARG A 46 3.63 12.83 0.18
CA ARG A 46 4.64 11.79 0.47
C ARG A 46 4.74 10.75 -0.63
N LEU A 47 3.62 10.41 -1.26
CA LEU A 47 3.54 9.33 -2.24
C LEU A 47 3.54 9.83 -3.68
N SER A 48 3.56 11.14 -3.93
CA SER A 48 3.46 11.72 -5.29
C SER A 48 4.54 11.28 -6.27
N SER A 49 5.72 10.87 -5.78
CA SER A 49 6.80 10.33 -6.62
C SER A 49 6.71 8.81 -6.82
N LEU A 50 5.79 8.13 -6.14
CA LEU A 50 5.63 6.67 -6.14
C LEU A 50 4.28 6.24 -6.75
N LEU A 51 3.22 7.02 -6.50
CA LEU A 51 1.86 6.73 -6.92
C LEU A 51 1.24 7.96 -7.55
N GLU A 52 0.58 7.77 -8.69
CA GLU A 52 -0.09 8.83 -9.42
C GLU A 52 -1.45 9.20 -8.77
N ASN A 53 -2.12 8.23 -8.15
CA ASN A 53 -3.48 8.40 -7.66
C ASN A 53 -3.89 7.30 -6.64
N MET A 54 -5.10 7.46 -6.09
CA MET A 54 -5.69 6.51 -5.14
C MET A 54 -5.92 5.11 -5.74
N ALA A 55 -6.16 4.99 -7.05
CA ALA A 55 -6.43 3.69 -7.67
C ALA A 55 -5.18 2.80 -7.67
N GLU A 56 -3.99 3.38 -7.80
CA GLU A 56 -2.73 2.64 -7.69
C GLU A 56 -2.47 2.14 -6.27
N LEU A 57 -2.71 2.98 -5.25
CA LEU A 57 -2.63 2.55 -3.86
C LEU A 57 -3.60 1.40 -3.58
N LYS A 58 -4.82 1.50 -4.11
CA LYS A 58 -5.84 0.45 -3.98
C LYS A 58 -5.39 -0.85 -4.64
N GLY A 59 -4.87 -0.78 -5.87
CA GLY A 59 -4.36 -1.96 -6.58
C GLY A 59 -3.23 -2.64 -5.81
N LEU A 60 -2.36 -1.86 -5.17
CA LEU A 60 -1.27 -2.36 -4.34
C LEU A 60 -1.78 -3.09 -3.08
N ILE A 61 -2.78 -2.53 -2.40
CA ILE A 61 -3.45 -3.16 -1.25
C ILE A 61 -4.15 -4.45 -1.68
N GLU A 62 -4.85 -4.45 -2.81
CA GLU A 62 -5.53 -5.63 -3.34
C GLU A 62 -4.55 -6.75 -3.70
N ALA A 63 -3.42 -6.43 -4.33
CA ALA A 63 -2.37 -7.40 -4.63
C ALA A 63 -1.81 -8.04 -3.35
N GLY A 64 -1.55 -7.24 -2.31
CA GLY A 64 -1.09 -7.74 -1.01
C GLY A 64 -2.13 -8.63 -0.31
N ARG A 65 -3.41 -8.26 -0.34
CA ARG A 65 -4.52 -9.07 0.19
C ARG A 65 -4.67 -10.39 -0.57
N ASP A 66 -4.53 -10.36 -1.88
CA ASP A 66 -4.58 -11.55 -2.73
C ASP A 66 -3.38 -12.47 -2.47
N ALA A 67 -2.20 -11.91 -2.23
CA ALA A 67 -1.03 -12.65 -1.78
C ALA A 67 -1.29 -13.40 -0.46
N ARG A 68 -1.82 -12.69 0.56
CA ARG A 68 -2.17 -13.26 1.89
C ARG A 68 -3.25 -14.32 1.82
N ARG A 69 -4.24 -14.16 0.94
CA ARG A 69 -5.35 -15.11 0.75
C ARG A 69 -4.95 -16.34 -0.08
N GLY A 70 -3.70 -16.43 -0.53
CA GLY A 70 -3.24 -17.54 -1.36
C GLY A 70 -3.79 -17.49 -2.80
N LYS A 71 -4.34 -16.36 -3.26
CA LYS A 71 -4.81 -16.23 -4.64
C LYS A 71 -3.63 -16.20 -5.61
N SER A 72 -3.86 -16.67 -6.83
CA SER A 72 -2.87 -16.63 -7.90
C SER A 72 -2.60 -15.20 -8.35
N LEU A 73 -1.34 -14.79 -8.24
CA LEU A 73 -0.80 -13.57 -8.84
C LEU A 73 0.26 -14.00 -9.85
N SER A 74 0.37 -13.29 -10.97
CA SER A 74 1.47 -13.55 -11.90
C SER A 74 2.80 -13.18 -11.23
N PRO A 75 3.93 -13.83 -11.61
CA PRO A 75 5.24 -13.46 -11.09
C PRO A 75 5.59 -11.98 -11.28
N ALA A 76 5.19 -11.40 -12.43
CA ALA A 76 5.39 -9.98 -12.72
C ALA A 76 4.62 -9.07 -11.75
N VAL A 77 3.35 -9.38 -11.48
CA VAL A 77 2.53 -8.64 -10.51
C VAL A 77 3.09 -8.79 -9.10
N MET A 78 3.55 -9.98 -8.72
CA MET A 78 4.11 -10.21 -7.39
C MET A 78 5.40 -9.42 -7.15
N ASN A 79 6.31 -9.41 -8.13
CA ASN A 79 7.55 -8.62 -8.05
C ASN A 79 7.27 -7.12 -8.05
N ALA A 80 6.42 -6.64 -8.96
CA ALA A 80 6.06 -5.22 -9.01
C ALA A 80 5.40 -4.77 -7.70
N ALA A 81 4.44 -5.53 -7.19
CA ALA A 81 3.79 -5.23 -5.92
C ALA A 81 4.78 -5.26 -4.76
N HIS A 82 5.71 -6.22 -4.72
CA HIS A 82 6.73 -6.28 -3.67
C HIS A 82 7.59 -5.01 -3.63
N ILE A 83 8.15 -4.61 -4.78
CA ILE A 83 9.00 -3.41 -4.89
C ILE A 83 8.20 -2.16 -4.51
N MET A 84 7.02 -1.97 -5.09
CA MET A 84 6.20 -0.79 -4.82
C MET A 84 5.76 -0.71 -3.36
N MET A 85 5.39 -1.85 -2.75
CA MET A 85 4.93 -1.86 -1.36
C MET A 85 6.08 -1.58 -0.39
N GLU A 86 7.30 -1.99 -0.71
CA GLU A 86 8.49 -1.64 0.05
C GLU A 86 8.76 -0.12 0.00
N GLU A 87 8.74 0.49 -1.19
CA GLU A 87 8.97 1.93 -1.36
C GLU A 87 7.89 2.78 -0.68
N VAL A 88 6.63 2.40 -0.83
CA VAL A 88 5.50 3.08 -0.18
C VAL A 88 5.62 2.95 1.34
N CYS A 89 5.95 1.77 1.88
CA CYS A 89 6.17 1.62 3.33
C CYS A 89 7.28 2.55 3.82
N ARG A 90 8.43 2.59 3.14
CA ARG A 90 9.53 3.49 3.50
C ARG A 90 9.11 4.95 3.50
N ALA A 91 8.40 5.41 2.45
CA ALA A 91 7.93 6.79 2.35
C ALA A 91 6.93 7.19 3.47
N LEU A 92 6.12 6.23 3.95
CA LEU A 92 5.17 6.45 5.04
C LEU A 92 5.83 6.39 6.42
N GLU A 93 6.95 5.68 6.56
CA GLU A 93 7.72 5.58 7.79
C GLU A 93 8.69 6.73 8.02
N ASP A 94 9.18 7.33 6.93
CA ASP A 94 10.03 8.50 6.97
C ASP A 94 9.29 9.65 7.65
N ARG A 95 9.48 9.75 8.97
CA ARG A 95 9.15 10.94 9.73
C ARG A 95 10.06 12.02 9.17
N LYS A 96 9.54 12.96 8.38
CA LYS A 96 10.20 14.24 8.24
C LYS A 96 10.37 14.78 9.66
N VAL A 97 11.57 14.59 10.22
CA VAL A 97 12.01 15.29 11.42
C VAL A 97 11.88 16.76 11.03
N LYS A 98 10.94 17.45 11.70
CA LYS A 98 10.76 18.88 11.59
C LYS A 98 12.15 19.55 11.70
N GLN A 99 12.48 20.38 10.72
CA GLN A 99 13.27 21.57 10.99
C GLN A 99 12.28 22.72 11.12
#